data_AF-A0A381PZ94-F1
#
_entry.id   AF-A0A381PZ94-F1
#
_cell.length_a   1.000
_cell.length_b   1.000
_cell.length_c   1.000
_cell.angle_alpha   90.00
_cell.angle_beta   90.00
_cell.angle_gamma   90.00
#
_symmetry.space_group_name_H-M   'P 1'
#
loop_
_entity.id
_entity.type
_entity.pdbx_description
1 polymer ?
#
loop_
_entity_poly.entity_id
_entity_poly.type
_entity_poly.pdbx_seq_one_letter_code
_entity_poly.pdbx_strand_id
1 'polypeptide(L)'
;MTTFVERPHGCLSPVLLDPVIDNPESIRDMAMRNGPYFMPARYLVSGASADSASDNSNREEVEVPDYLIGPTWRGDWAVEGRPLVEGVDRVLEHQGFAEAARAIYGAEVVVPEQVYVNLSTPMPGQGFSHTDIPEFIGIDRTNAPGWLLQAMGTSRLFEDVRITIVTAVAWFYRGERGFFRYWPNGRDGDSIRHENMWNTAAVGDNDYMHHQVERIGPAGVKKPDGLTIDSVLDHDGERWIVQEDGQTLLDYADEDVRLSVSWKAKIYADEATRQAADAGDGELDLEEVVNRLADALGEPRPENVETAFADVDFRNLLTARWSGYQAG
;
A
#
# COMPACT_ATOMS: atom_id res chain seq x y z
N MET A 1 3.17 1.30 21.37
CA MET A 1 3.13 2.10 20.14
C MET A 1 4.50 2.71 19.97
N THR A 2 5.00 2.78 18.75
CA THR A 2 6.35 3.34 18.45
C THR A 2 6.37 4.87 18.44
N THR A 3 5.22 5.52 18.37
CA THR A 3 5.05 6.96 18.57
C THR A 3 3.81 7.23 19.43
N PHE A 4 3.75 8.38 20.10
CA PHE A 4 2.58 8.80 20.88
C PHE A 4 2.06 10.12 20.33
N VAL A 5 1.30 10.04 19.24
CA VAL A 5 0.72 11.20 18.57
C VAL A 5 -0.80 11.10 18.60
N GLU A 6 -1.45 12.16 19.11
CA GLU A 6 -2.90 12.25 19.10
C GLU A 6 -3.43 12.44 17.68
N ARG A 7 -4.51 11.72 17.36
CA ARG A 7 -5.22 11.79 16.09
C ARG A 7 -6.66 12.27 16.35
N PRO A 8 -6.86 13.56 16.65
CA PRO A 8 -8.17 14.07 17.06
C PRO A 8 -9.27 13.87 16.00
N HIS A 9 -8.88 13.73 14.73
CA HIS A 9 -9.77 13.48 13.61
C HIS A 9 -9.65 12.05 13.06
N GLY A 10 -9.03 11.14 13.81
CA GLY A 10 -8.81 9.76 13.41
C GLY A 10 -7.58 9.51 12.52
N CYS A 11 -6.95 10.56 11.97
CA CYS A 11 -5.66 10.51 11.25
C CYS A 11 -4.88 11.82 11.43
N LEU A 12 -3.65 11.86 10.91
CA LEU A 12 -2.84 13.08 10.82
C LEU A 12 -2.94 13.71 9.42
N SER A 13 -2.90 15.05 9.37
CA SER A 13 -2.86 15.77 8.10
C SER A 13 -1.55 15.54 7.35
N PRO A 14 -1.59 15.38 6.02
CA PRO A 14 -0.39 15.13 5.25
C PRO A 14 0.44 16.40 5.01
N VAL A 15 1.73 16.22 4.74
CA VAL A 15 2.62 17.24 4.21
C VAL A 15 2.72 17.06 2.69
N LEU A 16 2.50 18.14 1.95
CA LEU A 16 2.63 18.14 0.49
C LEU A 16 4.03 18.61 0.07
N LEU A 17 4.61 17.97 -0.94
CA LEU A 17 5.89 18.34 -1.54
C LEU A 17 5.70 18.65 -3.02
N ASP A 18 6.30 19.77 -3.46
CA ASP A 18 6.33 20.23 -4.85
C ASP A 18 7.56 21.15 -5.04
N PRO A 19 8.62 20.75 -5.77
CA PRO A 19 8.79 19.45 -6.43
C PRO A 19 9.25 18.34 -5.48
N VAL A 20 9.26 17.08 -5.95
CA VAL A 20 9.83 15.92 -5.24
C VAL A 20 11.29 15.71 -5.60
N ILE A 21 11.61 15.52 -6.88
CA ILE A 21 12.97 15.21 -7.34
C ILE A 21 13.42 16.16 -8.45
N ASP A 22 14.71 16.44 -8.54
CA ASP A 22 15.27 17.37 -9.53
C ASP A 22 15.09 16.89 -10.97
N ASN A 23 15.23 15.58 -11.22
CA ASN A 23 15.06 14.96 -12.54
C ASN A 23 13.88 13.96 -12.54
N PRO A 24 12.62 14.44 -12.68
CA PRO A 24 11.45 13.57 -12.62
C PRO A 24 11.37 12.56 -13.78
N GLU A 25 11.94 12.86 -14.94
CA GLU A 25 11.97 11.92 -16.07
C GLU A 25 12.78 10.66 -15.73
N SER A 26 13.83 10.79 -14.92
CA SER A 26 14.61 9.61 -14.52
C SER A 26 13.83 8.60 -13.67
N ILE A 27 12.69 8.98 -13.08
CA ILE A 27 11.77 8.05 -12.40
C ILE A 27 10.92 7.29 -13.42
N ARG A 28 10.47 7.96 -14.49
CA ARG A 28 9.83 7.31 -15.64
C ARG A 28 10.78 6.33 -16.32
N ASP A 29 12.03 6.74 -16.55
CA ASP A 29 13.07 5.88 -17.15
C ASP A 29 13.41 4.66 -16.29
N MET A 30 13.38 4.81 -14.97
CA MET A 30 13.51 3.68 -14.05
C MET A 30 12.30 2.74 -14.18
N ALA A 31 11.09 3.28 -14.30
CA ALA A 31 9.91 2.45 -14.50
C ALA A 31 9.97 1.63 -15.79
N MET A 32 10.35 2.24 -16.91
CA MET A 32 10.43 1.55 -18.20
C MET A 32 11.46 0.41 -18.22
N ARG A 33 12.54 0.49 -17.42
CA ARG A 33 13.63 -0.51 -17.42
C ARG A 33 13.47 -1.67 -16.44
N ASN A 34 12.51 -1.58 -15.51
CA ASN A 34 12.40 -2.53 -14.39
C ASN A 34 11.04 -3.25 -14.35
N GLY A 35 10.34 -3.32 -15.49
CA GLY A 35 9.27 -4.29 -15.69
C GLY A 35 9.83 -5.72 -15.87
N PRO A 36 8.96 -6.73 -16.00
CA PRO A 36 7.50 -6.62 -15.95
C PRO A 36 6.97 -6.34 -14.53
N TYR A 37 5.85 -5.62 -14.46
CA TYR A 37 5.11 -5.34 -13.23
C TYR A 37 3.92 -6.28 -13.09
N PHE A 38 3.56 -6.64 -11.86
CA PHE A 38 2.54 -7.66 -11.56
C PHE A 38 1.32 -7.08 -10.84
N MET A 39 0.18 -7.77 -10.85
CA MET A 39 -1.01 -7.27 -10.15
C MET A 39 -0.87 -7.36 -8.62
N PRO A 40 -1.20 -6.30 -7.85
CA PRO A 40 -1.22 -6.34 -6.38
C PRO A 40 -2.09 -7.45 -5.80
N ALA A 41 -3.13 -7.89 -6.53
CA ALA A 41 -3.99 -9.00 -6.12
C ALA A 41 -3.23 -10.29 -5.80
N ARG A 42 -2.06 -10.52 -6.43
CA ARG A 42 -1.24 -11.73 -6.25
C ARG A 42 -0.90 -12.05 -4.80
N TYR A 43 -0.61 -11.05 -3.95
CA TYR A 43 -0.39 -11.27 -2.51
C TYR A 43 -1.63 -10.94 -1.66
N LEU A 44 -2.56 -10.11 -2.15
CA LEU A 44 -3.77 -9.78 -1.38
C LEU A 44 -4.68 -11.00 -1.19
N VAL A 45 -4.72 -11.91 -2.17
CA VAL A 45 -5.65 -13.05 -2.16
C VAL A 45 -4.98 -14.38 -1.79
N SER A 46 -3.70 -14.56 -2.10
CA SER A 46 -2.99 -15.82 -1.79
C SER A 46 -2.58 -15.96 -0.32
N GLY A 47 -2.68 -14.88 0.48
CA GLY A 47 -2.17 -14.85 1.86
C GLY A 47 -0.65 -14.98 1.97
N ALA A 48 0.05 -15.00 0.83
CA ALA A 48 1.50 -15.13 0.74
C ALA A 48 2.17 -13.75 0.96
N SER A 49 3.43 -13.71 1.40
CA SER A 49 4.13 -12.45 1.59
C SER A 49 4.32 -11.72 0.26
N ALA A 50 4.47 -10.39 0.30
CA ALA A 50 4.73 -9.58 -0.90
C ALA A 50 5.96 -10.09 -1.69
N ASP A 51 7.01 -10.50 -0.98
CA ASP A 51 8.22 -11.09 -1.56
C ASP A 51 7.93 -12.33 -2.38
N SER A 52 7.05 -13.21 -1.91
CA SER A 52 6.65 -14.40 -2.66
C SER A 52 5.83 -14.04 -3.90
N ALA A 53 5.04 -12.97 -3.88
CA ALA A 53 4.23 -12.56 -5.03
C ALA A 53 5.02 -11.87 -6.14
N SER A 54 6.27 -11.46 -5.85
CA SER A 54 7.22 -10.96 -6.83
C SER A 54 7.88 -12.07 -7.65
N ASP A 55 7.76 -13.34 -7.24
CA ASP A 55 8.15 -14.44 -8.10
C ASP A 55 7.19 -14.49 -9.30
N ASN A 56 7.72 -14.49 -10.52
CA ASN A 56 6.92 -14.55 -11.75
C ASN A 56 6.26 -15.94 -11.95
N SER A 57 5.93 -16.64 -10.86
CA SER A 57 5.20 -17.89 -10.89
C SER A 57 3.72 -17.62 -11.19
N ASN A 58 3.11 -18.49 -12.01
CA ASN A 58 1.67 -18.45 -12.26
C ASN A 58 0.93 -18.82 -10.98
N ARG A 59 -0.13 -18.09 -10.67
CA ARG A 59 -1.03 -18.41 -9.54
C ARG A 59 -2.21 -19.20 -10.08
N GLU A 60 -1.92 -20.42 -10.54
CA GLU A 60 -2.97 -21.35 -10.96
C GLU A 60 -3.85 -21.68 -9.74
N GLU A 61 -5.15 -21.40 -9.83
CA GLU A 61 -6.21 -21.75 -8.87
C GLU A 61 -6.47 -20.81 -7.67
N VAL A 62 -6.52 -19.48 -7.87
CA VAL A 62 -7.09 -18.56 -6.86
C VAL A 62 -8.29 -17.79 -7.42
N GLU A 63 -9.47 -17.95 -6.81
CA GLU A 63 -10.64 -17.11 -7.13
C GLU A 63 -10.40 -15.70 -6.60
N VAL A 64 -10.24 -14.74 -7.51
CA VAL A 64 -10.01 -13.33 -7.17
C VAL A 64 -11.24 -12.52 -7.54
N PRO A 65 -11.79 -11.72 -6.62
CA PRO A 65 -12.87 -10.79 -6.96
C PRO A 65 -12.49 -9.85 -8.10
N ASP A 66 -13.39 -9.65 -9.07
CA ASP A 66 -13.15 -8.82 -10.27
C ASP A 66 -12.64 -7.40 -9.98
N TYR A 67 -13.00 -6.84 -8.82
CA TYR A 67 -12.58 -5.50 -8.41
C TYR A 67 -11.12 -5.43 -7.94
N LEU A 68 -10.49 -6.58 -7.66
CA LEU A 68 -9.05 -6.69 -7.38
C LEU A 68 -8.22 -6.98 -8.64
N ILE A 69 -8.87 -7.42 -9.73
CA ILE A 69 -8.22 -7.66 -11.02
C ILE A 69 -8.13 -6.36 -11.83
N GLY A 70 -6.94 -5.77 -11.83
CA GLY A 70 -6.49 -4.70 -12.73
C GLY A 70 -7.32 -3.41 -12.72
N PRO A 71 -6.87 -2.37 -13.45
CA PRO A 71 -5.64 -2.32 -14.23
C PRO A 71 -4.57 -1.50 -13.49
N THR A 72 -4.11 -2.03 -12.37
CA THR A 72 -2.96 -1.49 -11.63
C THR A 72 -1.96 -2.62 -11.41
N TRP A 73 -0.71 -2.34 -11.72
CA TRP A 73 0.44 -3.22 -11.54
C TRP A 73 1.43 -2.60 -10.57
N ARG A 74 2.22 -3.44 -9.91
CA ARG A 74 3.18 -3.06 -8.88
C ARG A 74 4.55 -3.66 -9.15
N GLY A 75 5.57 -2.95 -8.70
CA GLY A 75 6.93 -3.46 -8.59
C GLY A 75 7.59 -2.89 -7.34
N ASP A 76 8.33 -3.74 -6.64
CA ASP A 76 9.14 -3.35 -5.49
C ASP A 76 10.52 -2.92 -5.98
N TRP A 77 10.90 -1.69 -5.66
CA TRP A 77 12.19 -1.12 -6.00
C TRP A 77 13.16 -1.10 -4.81
N ALA A 78 12.64 -1.13 -3.58
CA ALA A 78 13.42 -1.36 -2.37
C ALA A 78 12.56 -2.06 -1.31
N VAL A 79 13.16 -2.99 -0.56
CA VAL A 79 12.52 -3.78 0.50
C VAL A 79 13.50 -3.95 1.66
N GLU A 80 13.04 -3.84 2.91
CA GLU A 80 13.88 -3.87 4.12
C GLU A 80 15.07 -2.89 4.08
N GLY A 81 14.84 -1.70 3.52
CA GLY A 81 15.88 -0.69 3.33
C GLY A 81 16.95 -1.07 2.31
N ARG A 82 16.74 -2.14 1.52
CA ARG A 82 17.66 -2.60 0.48
C ARG A 82 17.18 -2.20 -0.90
N PRO A 83 17.96 -1.43 -1.67
CA PRO A 83 17.74 -1.17 -3.09
C PRO A 83 17.69 -2.46 -3.91
N LEU A 84 16.66 -2.60 -4.76
CA LEU A 84 16.51 -3.71 -5.71
C LEU A 84 16.74 -3.29 -7.17
N VAL A 85 16.60 -2.00 -7.47
CA VAL A 85 16.81 -1.45 -8.82
C VAL A 85 17.81 -0.29 -8.79
N GLU A 86 18.55 -0.13 -9.89
CA GLU A 86 19.61 0.88 -9.97
C GLU A 86 19.04 2.31 -9.83
N GLY A 87 19.59 3.06 -8.87
CA GLY A 87 19.28 4.48 -8.68
C GLY A 87 18.05 4.76 -7.81
N VAL A 88 17.43 3.74 -7.21
CA VAL A 88 16.35 3.91 -6.22
C VAL A 88 16.86 4.49 -4.89
N ASP A 89 18.16 4.37 -4.59
CA ASP A 89 18.76 4.88 -3.34
C ASP A 89 18.35 6.33 -3.03
N ARG A 90 18.34 7.19 -4.05
CA ARG A 90 17.94 8.61 -3.92
C ARG A 90 16.47 8.81 -3.55
N VAL A 91 15.61 7.83 -3.82
CA VAL A 91 14.20 7.82 -3.41
C VAL A 91 14.09 7.20 -2.02
N LEU A 92 14.81 6.11 -1.76
CA LEU A 92 14.83 5.44 -0.46
C LEU A 92 15.39 6.36 0.65
N GLU A 93 16.44 7.10 0.35
CA GLU A 93 17.13 8.02 1.26
C GLU A 93 16.64 9.48 1.14
N HIS A 94 15.46 9.68 0.54
CA HIS A 94 14.94 11.01 0.20
C HIS A 94 14.72 11.88 1.45
N GLN A 95 15.58 12.89 1.63
CA GLN A 95 15.60 13.72 2.84
C GLN A 95 14.27 14.46 3.06
N GLY A 96 13.64 14.98 2.00
CA GLY A 96 12.36 15.67 2.13
C GLY A 96 11.22 14.77 2.63
N PHE A 97 11.27 13.46 2.34
CA PHE A 97 10.28 12.52 2.89
C PHE A 97 10.55 12.25 4.36
N ALA A 98 11.82 12.04 4.72
CA ALA A 98 12.21 11.83 6.11
C ALA A 98 11.92 13.06 6.98
N GLU A 99 12.18 14.27 6.50
CA GLU A 99 11.86 15.53 7.21
C GLU A 99 10.36 15.71 7.39
N ALA A 100 9.56 15.48 6.35
CA ALA A 100 8.11 15.53 6.44
C ALA A 100 7.57 14.50 7.47
N ALA A 101 8.11 13.28 7.47
CA ALA A 101 7.76 12.26 8.45
C ALA A 101 8.06 12.70 9.89
N ARG A 102 9.26 13.25 10.15
CA ARG A 102 9.60 13.80 11.48
C ARG A 102 8.64 14.91 11.89
N ALA A 103 8.26 15.79 10.97
CA ALA A 103 7.33 16.88 11.24
C ALA A 103 5.92 16.38 11.58
N ILE A 104 5.42 15.35 10.88
CA ILE A 104 4.09 14.77 11.11
C ILE A 104 4.01 14.12 12.50
N TYR A 105 5.03 13.35 12.88
CA TYR A 105 4.98 12.50 14.08
C TYR A 105 5.72 13.09 15.29
N GLY A 106 6.45 14.20 15.15
CA GLY A 106 7.31 14.71 16.21
C GLY A 106 8.37 13.72 16.67
N ALA A 107 8.84 12.86 15.75
CA ALA A 107 9.72 11.72 16.02
C ALA A 107 11.18 12.01 15.65
N GLU A 108 12.12 11.41 16.38
CA GLU A 108 13.56 11.53 16.10
C GLU A 108 13.99 10.57 14.98
N VAL A 109 13.47 9.34 15.03
CA VAL A 109 13.95 8.22 14.22
C VAL A 109 12.96 7.92 13.10
N VAL A 110 13.50 7.90 11.88
CA VAL A 110 12.81 7.52 10.64
C VAL A 110 13.66 6.48 9.94
N VAL A 111 13.12 5.29 9.74
CA VAL A 111 13.80 4.16 9.09
C VAL A 111 13.11 3.89 7.76
N PRO A 112 13.69 4.31 6.62
CA PRO A 112 13.15 3.98 5.29
C PRO A 112 13.22 2.47 5.04
N GLU A 113 12.09 1.87 4.69
CA GLU A 113 11.96 0.41 4.57
C GLU A 113 11.63 -0.03 3.15
N GLN A 114 10.73 0.68 2.47
CA GLN A 114 10.20 0.22 1.20
C GLN A 114 10.07 1.35 0.19
N VAL A 115 10.41 1.06 -1.06
CA VAL A 115 10.00 1.84 -2.22
C VAL A 115 9.31 0.89 -3.18
N TYR A 116 8.05 1.14 -3.49
CA TYR A 116 7.34 0.40 -4.53
C TYR A 116 6.64 1.37 -5.47
N VAL A 117 6.35 0.91 -6.67
CA VAL A 117 5.60 1.68 -7.66
C VAL A 117 4.24 1.07 -7.91
N ASN A 118 3.25 1.90 -8.23
CA ASN A 118 2.05 1.46 -8.92
C ASN A 118 2.00 2.12 -10.30
N LEU A 119 1.84 1.29 -11.32
CA LEU A 119 1.55 1.69 -12.69
C LEU A 119 0.10 1.34 -12.98
N SER A 120 -0.69 2.36 -13.30
CA SER A 120 -2.11 2.19 -13.59
C SER A 120 -2.40 2.66 -15.00
N THR A 121 -3.02 1.80 -15.81
CA THR A 121 -3.50 2.20 -17.14
C THR A 121 -4.89 2.84 -17.02
N PRO A 122 -5.44 3.42 -18.10
CA PRO A 122 -6.74 4.10 -18.04
C PRO A 122 -7.86 3.23 -17.42
N MET A 123 -8.59 3.80 -16.47
CA MET A 123 -9.60 3.11 -15.66
C MET A 123 -10.65 4.08 -15.10
N PRO A 124 -11.87 3.61 -14.79
CA PRO A 124 -12.93 4.48 -14.23
C PRO A 124 -12.62 5.05 -12.84
N GLY A 125 -11.57 4.55 -12.18
CA GLY A 125 -11.21 4.85 -10.80
C GLY A 125 -11.55 3.69 -9.87
N GLN A 126 -11.00 3.71 -8.65
CA GLN A 126 -11.36 2.73 -7.63
C GLN A 126 -12.78 3.05 -7.11
N GLY A 127 -13.60 2.02 -6.90
CA GLY A 127 -14.96 2.19 -6.33
C GLY A 127 -14.99 2.38 -4.81
N PHE A 128 -13.82 2.42 -4.17
CA PHE A 128 -13.65 2.46 -2.73
C PHE A 128 -12.46 3.34 -2.33
N SER A 129 -12.52 3.87 -1.12
CA SER A 129 -11.36 4.39 -0.38
C SER A 129 -10.80 3.30 0.52
N HIS A 130 -9.52 3.41 0.91
CA HIS A 130 -8.90 2.51 1.87
C HIS A 130 -7.86 3.22 2.75
N THR A 131 -7.52 2.59 3.87
CA THR A 131 -6.25 2.83 4.59
C THR A 131 -5.23 1.78 4.18
N ASP A 132 -3.96 2.07 4.40
CA ASP A 132 -2.89 1.09 4.22
C ASP A 132 -2.99 -0.03 5.27
N ILE A 133 -2.35 -1.16 4.96
CA ILE A 133 -2.21 -2.31 5.87
C ILE A 133 -1.07 -2.00 6.84
N PRO A 134 -1.32 -2.06 8.16
CA PRO A 134 -0.35 -1.72 9.20
C PRO A 134 0.59 -2.87 9.57
N GLU A 135 1.54 -2.58 10.46
CA GLU A 135 2.42 -3.55 11.11
C GLU A 135 2.41 -3.37 12.64
N PHE A 136 2.75 -4.44 13.36
CA PHE A 136 2.80 -4.49 14.82
C PHE A 136 4.07 -5.22 15.26
N ILE A 137 4.55 -4.95 16.47
CA ILE A 137 5.68 -5.68 17.05
C ILE A 137 5.29 -7.17 17.14
N GLY A 138 6.03 -8.03 16.44
CA GLY A 138 5.77 -9.47 16.34
C GLY A 138 4.85 -9.91 15.20
N ILE A 139 4.04 -9.01 14.63
CA ILE A 139 3.01 -9.38 13.63
C ILE A 139 3.05 -8.42 12.42
N ASP A 140 3.41 -8.97 11.27
CA ASP A 140 3.52 -8.23 10.00
C ASP A 140 3.14 -9.12 8.80
N ARG A 141 3.42 -8.63 7.58
CA ARG A 141 3.06 -9.33 6.34
C ARG A 141 3.88 -10.59 6.06
N THR A 142 4.93 -10.87 6.83
CA THR A 142 5.74 -12.08 6.70
C THR A 142 5.10 -13.27 7.42
N ASN A 143 4.27 -13.01 8.45
CA ASN A 143 3.67 -14.04 9.28
C ASN A 143 2.14 -13.97 9.43
N ALA A 144 1.50 -12.88 8.98
CA ALA A 144 0.06 -12.69 9.05
C ALA A 144 -0.55 -12.29 7.69
N PRO A 145 -1.76 -12.78 7.36
CA PRO A 145 -2.44 -12.41 6.14
C PRO A 145 -2.98 -10.97 6.20
N GLY A 146 -3.09 -10.32 5.04
CA GLY A 146 -3.51 -8.92 4.95
C GLY A 146 -4.87 -8.62 5.56
N TRP A 147 -5.84 -9.55 5.48
CA TRP A 147 -7.16 -9.39 6.11
C TRP A 147 -7.07 -9.30 7.64
N LEU A 148 -6.14 -10.02 8.26
CA LEU A 148 -5.94 -10.01 9.71
C LEU A 148 -5.30 -8.69 10.13
N LEU A 149 -4.23 -8.29 9.45
CA LEU A 149 -3.56 -7.00 9.69
C LEU A 149 -4.51 -5.81 9.52
N GLN A 150 -5.40 -5.88 8.52
CA GLN A 150 -6.44 -4.86 8.32
C GLN A 150 -7.43 -4.80 9.49
N ALA A 151 -7.88 -5.96 9.99
CA ALA A 151 -8.78 -6.04 11.13
C ALA A 151 -8.10 -5.57 12.43
N MET A 152 -6.85 -5.97 12.66
CA MET A 152 -6.02 -5.46 13.76
C MET A 152 -5.92 -3.95 13.69
N GLY A 153 -5.65 -3.41 12.50
CA GLY A 153 -5.44 -1.99 12.30
C GLY A 153 -6.66 -1.13 12.58
N THR A 154 -7.79 -1.53 12.02
CA THR A 154 -9.04 -0.75 12.07
C THR A 154 -9.80 -0.96 13.37
N SER A 155 -9.62 -2.10 14.06
CA SER A 155 -10.19 -2.34 15.39
C SER A 155 -9.61 -1.45 16.49
N ARG A 156 -8.37 -0.96 16.30
CA ARG A 156 -7.61 -0.18 17.30
C ARG A 156 -7.33 -0.93 18.62
N LEU A 157 -7.48 -2.26 18.64
CA LEU A 157 -7.26 -3.08 19.83
C LEU A 157 -5.78 -3.35 20.14
N PHE A 158 -4.89 -2.97 19.23
CA PHE A 158 -3.46 -3.32 19.22
C PHE A 158 -2.54 -2.10 19.13
N GLU A 159 -3.05 -0.91 19.50
CA GLU A 159 -2.27 0.34 19.39
C GLU A 159 -1.06 0.34 20.34
N ASP A 160 -1.12 -0.42 21.44
CA ASP A 160 -0.03 -0.62 22.40
C ASP A 160 1.23 -1.25 21.79
N VAL A 161 1.12 -1.92 20.65
CA VAL A 161 2.22 -2.62 19.96
C VAL A 161 2.32 -2.26 18.48
N ARG A 162 1.54 -1.28 18.02
CA ARG A 162 1.57 -0.81 16.63
C ARG A 162 2.90 -0.15 16.27
N ILE A 163 3.44 -0.55 15.11
CA ILE A 163 4.53 0.16 14.43
C ILE A 163 3.93 1.32 13.64
N THR A 164 4.45 2.52 13.83
CA THR A 164 4.00 3.72 13.13
C THR A 164 4.65 3.72 11.76
N ILE A 165 3.83 3.72 10.71
CA ILE A 165 4.30 3.77 9.33
C ILE A 165 3.81 5.06 8.70
N VAL A 166 4.75 5.79 8.10
CA VAL A 166 4.45 6.90 7.20
C VAL A 166 4.52 6.41 5.77
N THR A 167 3.64 6.93 4.90
CA THR A 167 3.73 6.70 3.46
C THR A 167 3.85 8.04 2.75
N ALA A 168 4.88 8.20 1.93
CA ALA A 168 4.93 9.23 0.91
C ALA A 168 4.47 8.65 -0.43
N VAL A 169 3.51 9.27 -1.09
CA VAL A 169 3.08 8.91 -2.44
C VAL A 169 3.44 10.06 -3.37
N ALA A 170 4.37 9.82 -4.29
CA ALA A 170 4.81 10.76 -5.32
C ALA A 170 4.28 10.35 -6.70
N TRP A 171 4.00 11.31 -7.57
CA TRP A 171 3.42 11.05 -8.89
C TRP A 171 4.24 11.59 -10.04
N PHE A 172 4.28 10.84 -11.13
CA PHE A 172 5.00 11.16 -12.36
C PHE A 172 4.11 10.86 -13.56
N TYR A 173 2.99 11.58 -13.63
CA TYR A 173 1.95 11.40 -14.64
C TYR A 173 1.51 12.74 -15.25
N ARG A 174 1.41 12.79 -16.58
CA ARG A 174 0.96 13.98 -17.33
C ARG A 174 -0.34 13.76 -18.09
N GLY A 175 -0.88 12.54 -18.09
CA GLY A 175 -2.12 12.23 -18.80
C GLY A 175 -3.36 12.81 -18.14
N GLU A 176 -4.53 12.52 -18.72
CA GLU A 176 -5.80 13.03 -18.21
C GLU A 176 -6.17 12.40 -16.86
N ARG A 177 -6.58 13.24 -15.89
CA ARG A 177 -7.00 12.82 -14.54
C ARG A 177 -5.88 12.10 -13.77
N GLY A 178 -6.16 10.96 -13.14
CA GLY A 178 -5.23 10.26 -12.24
C GLY A 178 -5.12 10.86 -10.84
N PHE A 179 -6.14 11.62 -10.44
CA PHE A 179 -6.15 12.33 -9.16
C PHE A 179 -6.14 11.38 -7.97
N PHE A 180 -5.56 11.87 -6.88
CA PHE A 180 -5.53 11.17 -5.60
C PHE A 180 -6.42 11.90 -4.61
N ARG A 181 -7.47 11.23 -4.15
CA ARG A 181 -8.38 11.77 -3.13
C ARG A 181 -8.00 11.22 -1.77
N TYR A 182 -7.97 12.08 -0.75
CA TYR A 182 -7.69 11.68 0.63
C TYR A 182 -8.53 12.46 1.63
N TRP A 183 -8.64 11.95 2.84
CA TRP A 183 -9.46 12.50 3.92
C TRP A 183 -8.58 12.87 5.13
N PRO A 184 -8.03 14.10 5.17
CA PRO A 184 -7.04 14.49 6.18
C PRO A 184 -7.63 14.75 7.57
N ASN A 185 -8.96 14.78 7.68
CA ASN A 185 -9.70 14.96 8.94
C ASN A 185 -10.61 13.76 9.22
N GLY A 186 -10.16 12.56 8.85
CA GLY A 186 -10.94 11.33 8.97
C GLY A 186 -11.97 11.16 7.85
N ARG A 187 -12.41 9.92 7.66
CA ARG A 187 -13.21 9.52 6.49
C ARG A 187 -14.60 10.17 6.41
N ASP A 188 -15.15 10.55 7.55
CA ASP A 188 -16.43 11.28 7.67
C ASP A 188 -16.27 12.80 7.48
N GLY A 189 -15.03 13.29 7.41
CA GLY A 189 -14.72 14.69 7.12
C GLY A 189 -14.67 15.01 5.63
N ASP A 190 -14.31 16.26 5.32
CA ASP A 190 -14.12 16.68 3.93
C ASP A 190 -12.91 16.00 3.29
N SER A 191 -13.09 15.56 2.05
CA SER A 191 -12.00 15.03 1.23
C SER A 191 -11.27 16.15 0.50
N ILE A 192 -9.96 16.00 0.33
CA ILE A 192 -9.13 16.81 -0.55
C ILE A 192 -8.76 15.97 -1.77
N ARG A 193 -8.66 16.63 -2.92
CA ARG A 193 -8.14 16.03 -4.14
C ARG A 193 -6.80 16.65 -4.51
N HIS A 194 -5.79 15.81 -4.63
CA HIS A 194 -4.51 16.13 -5.23
C HIS A 194 -4.61 15.99 -6.76
N GLU A 195 -4.44 17.11 -7.47
CA GLU A 195 -4.66 17.19 -8.92
C GLU A 195 -3.37 17.36 -9.74
N ASN A 196 -2.32 17.99 -9.18
CA ASN A 196 -1.04 18.12 -9.87
C ASN A 196 -0.29 16.79 -9.80
N MET A 197 -0.39 15.94 -10.82
CA MET A 197 0.18 14.59 -10.80
C MET A 197 1.62 14.48 -11.31
N TRP A 198 2.32 15.61 -11.50
CA TRP A 198 3.69 15.61 -12.01
C TRP A 198 4.68 16.16 -10.98
N ASN A 199 5.57 15.28 -10.51
CA ASN A 199 6.68 15.58 -9.60
C ASN A 199 6.25 16.22 -8.27
N THR A 200 5.11 15.78 -7.73
CA THR A 200 4.59 16.20 -6.43
C THR A 200 4.32 14.97 -5.56
N ALA A 201 4.24 15.17 -4.25
CA ALA A 201 3.92 14.10 -3.31
C ALA A 201 3.00 14.54 -2.18
N ALA A 202 2.30 13.55 -1.60
CA ALA A 202 1.69 13.66 -0.29
C ALA A 202 2.37 12.67 0.66
N VAL A 203 2.90 13.17 1.78
CA VAL A 203 3.46 12.39 2.88
C VAL A 203 2.43 12.34 3.99
N GLY A 204 1.93 11.16 4.35
CA GLY A 204 0.77 11.05 5.22
C GLY A 204 0.73 9.79 6.08
N ASP A 205 -0.18 9.83 7.05
CA ASP A 205 -0.49 8.77 8.01
C ASP A 205 -1.46 7.77 7.38
N ASN A 206 -1.05 7.11 6.29
CA ASN A 206 -1.93 6.31 5.43
C ASN A 206 -2.54 5.07 6.13
N ASP A 207 -1.95 4.62 7.24
CA ASP A 207 -2.51 3.59 8.12
C ASP A 207 -3.85 4.02 8.77
N TYR A 208 -4.12 5.32 8.76
CA TYR A 208 -5.31 5.94 9.36
C TYR A 208 -6.06 6.82 8.35
N MET A 209 -5.33 7.48 7.44
CA MET A 209 -5.86 8.40 6.44
C MET A 209 -6.42 7.62 5.25
N HIS A 210 -7.74 7.62 5.14
CA HIS A 210 -8.40 7.09 3.95
C HIS A 210 -7.96 7.82 2.70
N HIS A 211 -7.80 7.06 1.62
CA HIS A 211 -7.45 7.58 0.32
C HIS A 211 -7.94 6.69 -0.83
N GLN A 212 -7.98 7.26 -2.03
CA GLN A 212 -8.59 6.65 -3.21
C GLN A 212 -7.93 7.17 -4.48
N VAL A 213 -7.75 6.27 -5.45
CA VAL A 213 -7.38 6.63 -6.82
C VAL A 213 -8.65 6.93 -7.63
N GLU A 214 -8.76 8.14 -8.17
CA GLU A 214 -9.85 8.51 -9.08
C GLU A 214 -9.61 7.98 -10.51
N ARG A 215 -10.54 8.26 -11.43
CA ARG A 215 -10.42 7.95 -12.87
C ARG A 215 -9.04 8.32 -13.43
N ILE A 216 -8.51 7.46 -14.30
CA ILE A 216 -7.27 7.67 -15.06
C ILE A 216 -7.61 7.62 -16.54
N GLY A 217 -7.11 8.56 -17.34
CA GLY A 217 -7.45 8.65 -18.76
C GLY A 217 -8.87 9.18 -18.99
N PRO A 218 -9.43 9.09 -20.22
CA PRO A 218 -10.63 9.80 -20.67
C PRO A 218 -11.95 9.31 -20.05
N ALA A 219 -13.01 10.12 -20.19
CA ALA A 219 -14.31 9.79 -19.63
C ALA A 219 -14.92 8.56 -20.32
N GLY A 220 -15.54 7.66 -19.54
CA GLY A 220 -16.11 6.42 -20.08
C GLY A 220 -15.10 5.30 -20.34
N VAL A 221 -13.82 5.51 -20.00
CA VAL A 221 -12.81 4.46 -20.10
C VAL A 221 -13.12 3.27 -19.19
N LYS A 222 -12.76 2.07 -19.65
CA LYS A 222 -12.92 0.81 -18.94
C LYS A 222 -11.55 0.16 -18.76
N LYS A 223 -11.44 -0.71 -17.75
CA LYS A 223 -10.28 -1.61 -17.67
C LYS A 223 -10.25 -2.55 -18.89
N PRO A 224 -9.07 -3.00 -19.34
CA PRO A 224 -8.92 -4.02 -20.39
C PRO A 224 -9.76 -5.27 -20.12
N ASP A 225 -10.35 -5.82 -21.17
CA ASP A 225 -11.00 -7.14 -21.12
C ASP A 225 -9.93 -8.24 -21.09
N GLY A 226 -10.24 -9.39 -20.48
CA GLY A 226 -9.36 -10.56 -20.47
C GLY A 226 -8.21 -10.52 -19.46
N LEU A 227 -8.16 -9.50 -18.59
CA LEU A 227 -7.19 -9.47 -17.49
C LEU A 227 -7.44 -10.60 -16.49
N THR A 228 -6.37 -11.23 -16.05
CA THR A 228 -6.33 -12.19 -14.94
C THR A 228 -5.40 -11.67 -13.84
N ILE A 229 -5.25 -12.42 -12.74
CA ILE A 229 -4.28 -12.09 -11.69
C ILE A 229 -2.82 -12.18 -12.19
N ASP A 230 -2.61 -12.88 -13.31
CA ASP A 230 -1.31 -13.17 -13.89
C ASP A 230 -0.93 -12.21 -15.02
N SER A 231 -1.84 -11.32 -15.46
CA SER A 231 -1.46 -10.31 -16.45
C SER A 231 -0.37 -9.40 -15.92
N VAL A 232 0.63 -9.14 -16.75
CA VAL A 232 1.75 -8.24 -16.43
C VAL A 232 1.73 -7.00 -17.31
N LEU A 233 2.38 -5.93 -16.84
CA LEU A 233 2.63 -4.72 -17.60
C LEU A 233 4.14 -4.56 -17.79
N ASP A 234 4.61 -4.45 -19.04
CA ASP A 234 6.02 -4.25 -19.34
C ASP A 234 6.22 -3.14 -20.38
N HIS A 235 7.43 -2.62 -20.54
CA HIS A 235 7.76 -1.63 -21.57
C HIS A 235 8.67 -2.24 -22.62
N ASP A 236 8.28 -2.19 -23.90
CA ASP A 236 9.03 -2.82 -25.00
C ASP A 236 10.11 -1.92 -25.63
N GLY A 237 10.33 -0.73 -25.06
CA GLY A 237 11.21 0.31 -25.58
C GLY A 237 10.49 1.39 -26.39
N GLU A 238 9.22 1.16 -26.78
CA GLU A 238 8.37 2.14 -27.45
C GLU A 238 7.07 2.39 -26.67
N ARG A 239 6.44 1.33 -26.16
CA ARG A 239 5.11 1.37 -25.54
C ARG A 239 5.04 0.47 -24.31
N TRP A 240 4.05 0.75 -23.47
CA TRP A 240 3.66 -0.14 -22.38
C TRP A 240 2.74 -1.23 -22.91
N ILE A 241 3.06 -2.49 -22.65
CA ILE A 241 2.37 -3.67 -23.15
C ILE A 241 1.74 -4.42 -21.99
N VAL A 242 0.43 -4.62 -22.04
CA VAL A 242 -0.27 -5.55 -21.16
C VAL A 242 -0.19 -6.94 -21.78
N GLN A 243 0.40 -7.87 -21.04
CA GLN A 243 0.59 -9.25 -21.49
C GLN A 243 -0.22 -10.23 -20.63
N GLU A 244 -0.82 -11.22 -21.28
CA GLU A 244 -1.54 -12.35 -20.67
C GLU A 244 -1.18 -13.62 -21.43
N ASP A 245 -0.70 -14.67 -20.76
CA ASP A 245 -0.32 -15.95 -21.38
C ASP A 245 0.58 -15.80 -22.64
N GLY A 246 1.53 -14.85 -22.58
CA GLY A 246 2.44 -14.56 -23.69
C GLY A 246 1.80 -13.85 -24.90
N GLN A 247 0.54 -13.41 -24.78
CA GLN A 247 -0.17 -12.60 -25.77
C GLN A 247 -0.29 -11.15 -25.30
N THR A 248 -0.22 -10.22 -26.25
CA THR A 248 -0.51 -8.81 -25.99
C THR A 248 -2.01 -8.58 -25.98
N LEU A 249 -2.54 -8.09 -24.86
CA LEU A 249 -3.94 -7.69 -24.73
C LEU A 249 -4.17 -6.27 -25.25
N LEU A 250 -3.31 -5.33 -24.84
CA LEU A 250 -3.41 -3.90 -25.14
C LEU A 250 -2.03 -3.24 -25.00
N ASP A 251 -1.86 -2.12 -25.68
CA ASP A 251 -0.68 -1.27 -25.61
C ASP A 251 -1.05 0.19 -25.32
N TYR A 252 -0.15 0.89 -24.63
CA TYR A 252 -0.34 2.26 -24.14
C TYR A 252 0.88 3.12 -24.43
N ALA A 253 0.66 4.41 -24.73
CA ALA A 253 1.77 5.36 -24.75
C ALA A 253 2.24 5.65 -23.31
N ASP A 254 3.44 6.20 -23.17
CA ASP A 254 4.00 6.55 -21.86
C ASP A 254 3.10 7.48 -21.04
N GLU A 255 2.45 8.42 -21.71
CA GLU A 255 1.54 9.41 -21.10
C GLU A 255 0.19 8.84 -20.66
N ASP A 256 -0.19 7.65 -21.13
CA ASP A 256 -1.42 6.97 -20.72
C ASP A 256 -1.25 6.24 -19.39
N VAL A 257 -0.02 5.86 -19.04
CA VAL A 257 0.28 5.06 -17.84
C VAL A 257 0.65 5.96 -16.67
N ARG A 258 -0.22 5.98 -15.67
CA ARG A 258 -0.01 6.70 -14.42
C ARG A 258 1.00 5.98 -13.56
N LEU A 259 2.14 6.63 -13.35
CA LEU A 259 3.18 6.19 -12.41
C LEU A 259 3.01 6.90 -11.07
N SER A 260 2.93 6.11 -10.00
CA SER A 260 3.08 6.56 -8.63
C SER A 260 4.20 5.79 -7.94
N VAL A 261 5.02 6.48 -7.16
CA VAL A 261 6.05 5.92 -6.30
C VAL A 261 5.59 6.07 -4.87
N SER A 262 5.55 4.97 -4.13
CA SER A 262 5.26 4.94 -2.71
C SER A 262 6.53 4.61 -1.94
N TRP A 263 6.88 5.50 -1.02
CA TRP A 263 7.98 5.33 -0.07
C TRP A 263 7.40 5.14 1.32
N LYS A 264 7.87 4.12 2.04
CA LYS A 264 7.43 3.82 3.41
C LYS A 264 8.59 3.83 4.37
N ALA A 265 8.33 4.37 5.56
CA ALA A 265 9.28 4.34 6.67
C ALA A 265 8.60 4.00 7.99
N LYS A 266 9.32 3.24 8.82
CA LYS A 266 8.97 3.01 10.22
C LYS A 266 9.42 4.20 11.05
N ILE A 267 8.54 4.66 11.94
CA ILE A 267 8.74 5.87 12.74
C ILE A 267 8.80 5.47 14.21
N TYR A 268 9.83 5.94 14.89
CA TYR A 268 10.02 5.72 16.32
C TYR A 268 10.26 7.05 17.01
N ALA A 269 9.65 7.22 18.19
CA ALA A 269 9.81 8.43 18.98
C ALA A 269 11.29 8.79 19.20
N ASP A 270 12.09 7.77 19.54
CA ASP A 270 13.53 7.85 19.76
C ASP A 270 14.22 6.50 19.50
N GLU A 271 15.55 6.47 19.62
CA GLU A 271 16.36 5.28 19.38
C GLU A 271 16.12 4.18 20.44
N ALA A 272 15.76 4.53 21.68
CA ALA A 272 15.44 3.55 22.72
C ALA A 272 14.16 2.78 22.38
N THR A 273 13.15 3.49 21.88
CA THR A 273 11.90 2.91 21.37
C THR A 273 12.16 2.00 20.17
N ARG A 274 13.05 2.41 19.25
CA ARG A 274 13.47 1.57 18.12
C ARG A 274 14.12 0.28 18.61
N GLN A 275 15.09 0.38 19.52
CA GLN A 275 15.81 -0.78 20.05
C GLN A 275 14.90 -1.75 20.80
N ALA A 276 13.93 -1.25 21.57
CA ALA A 276 12.93 -2.08 22.24
C ALA A 276 12.05 -2.82 21.22
N ALA A 277 11.58 -2.13 20.18
CA ALA A 277 10.79 -2.76 19.12
C ALA A 277 11.59 -3.81 18.34
N ASP A 278 12.85 -3.51 17.99
CA ASP A 278 13.77 -4.44 17.31
C ASP A 278 14.08 -5.68 18.19
N ALA A 279 14.04 -5.52 19.51
CA ALA A 279 14.22 -6.61 20.48
C ALA A 279 12.95 -7.45 20.71
N GLY A 280 11.81 -7.07 20.13
CA GLY A 280 10.52 -7.74 20.33
C GLY A 280 9.88 -7.43 21.69
N ASP A 281 10.23 -6.30 22.33
CA ASP A 281 9.66 -5.94 23.63
C ASP A 281 8.14 -5.74 23.51
N GLY A 282 7.38 -6.63 24.17
CA GLY A 282 5.93 -6.62 24.11
C GLY A 282 5.36 -7.15 22.79
N GLU A 283 6.12 -7.96 22.04
CA GLU A 283 5.64 -8.60 20.82
C GLU A 283 4.35 -9.39 21.05
N LEU A 284 3.47 -9.36 20.04
CA LEU A 284 2.31 -10.22 19.98
C LEU A 284 2.66 -11.53 19.28
N ASP A 285 1.97 -12.60 19.69
CA ASP A 285 1.81 -13.79 18.87
C ASP A 285 0.42 -13.84 18.22
N LEU A 286 0.28 -14.71 17.21
CA LEU A 286 -0.97 -14.86 16.47
C LEU A 286 -2.11 -15.42 17.32
N GLU A 287 -1.82 -16.20 18.35
CA GLU A 287 -2.84 -16.77 19.24
C GLU A 287 -3.50 -15.64 20.05
N GLU A 288 -2.70 -14.73 20.59
CA GLU A 288 -3.18 -13.54 21.28
C GLU A 288 -4.01 -12.65 20.36
N VAL A 289 -3.54 -12.41 19.13
CA VAL A 289 -4.28 -11.60 18.14
C VAL A 289 -5.67 -12.17 17.87
N VAL A 290 -5.74 -13.45 17.55
CA VAL A 290 -6.99 -14.14 17.25
C VAL A 290 -7.93 -14.10 18.45
N ASN A 291 -7.42 -14.35 19.65
CA ASN A 291 -8.20 -14.32 20.88
C ASN A 291 -8.79 -12.94 21.19
N ARG A 292 -7.99 -11.86 21.09
CA ARG A 292 -8.48 -10.49 21.32
C ARG A 292 -9.56 -10.09 20.30
N LEU A 293 -9.40 -10.48 19.04
CA LEU A 293 -10.40 -10.22 18.00
C LEU A 293 -11.70 -11.01 18.20
N ALA A 294 -11.60 -12.31 18.54
CA ALA A 294 -12.76 -13.14 18.86
C ALA A 294 -13.55 -12.59 20.06
N ASP A 295 -12.85 -12.24 21.15
CA ASP A 295 -13.45 -11.62 22.33
C ASP A 295 -14.18 -10.31 21.98
N ALA A 296 -13.56 -9.47 21.15
CA ALA A 296 -14.15 -8.19 20.73
C ALA A 296 -15.34 -8.38 19.76
N LEU A 297 -15.36 -9.46 18.97
CA LEU A 297 -16.52 -9.89 18.20
C LEU A 297 -17.64 -10.45 19.07
N GLY A 298 -17.33 -10.97 20.25
CA GLY A 298 -18.25 -11.74 21.08
C GLY A 298 -18.42 -13.17 20.59
N GLU A 299 -17.47 -13.68 19.81
CA GLU A 299 -17.45 -15.03 19.27
C GLU A 299 -16.64 -15.96 20.19
N PRO A 300 -16.88 -17.28 20.15
CA PRO A 300 -16.01 -18.24 20.82
C PRO A 300 -14.57 -18.11 20.34
N ARG A 301 -13.61 -18.19 21.27
CA ARG A 301 -12.20 -18.24 20.92
C ARG A 301 -11.92 -19.49 20.09
N PRO A 302 -11.22 -19.37 18.95
CA PRO A 302 -10.76 -20.53 18.19
C PRO A 302 -9.85 -21.43 19.02
N GLU A 303 -9.81 -22.72 18.69
CA GLU A 303 -8.96 -23.68 19.41
C GLU A 303 -7.47 -23.38 19.22
N ASN A 304 -7.11 -22.90 18.02
CA ASN A 304 -5.76 -22.48 17.65
C ASN A 304 -5.79 -21.59 16.39
N VAL A 305 -4.64 -21.03 16.03
CA VAL A 305 -4.47 -20.13 14.87
C VAL A 305 -4.87 -20.80 13.54
N GLU A 306 -4.53 -22.07 13.34
CA GLU A 306 -4.85 -22.81 12.11
C GLU A 306 -6.36 -22.90 11.90
N THR A 307 -7.11 -23.26 12.95
CA THR A 307 -8.58 -23.30 12.89
C THR A 307 -9.18 -21.93 12.63
N ALA A 308 -8.63 -20.87 13.23
CA ALA A 308 -9.10 -19.50 13.02
C ALA A 308 -8.89 -19.03 11.57
N PHE A 309 -7.75 -19.37 10.97
CA PHE A 309 -7.41 -18.96 9.60
C PHE A 309 -8.21 -19.75 8.55
N ALA A 310 -8.55 -21.01 8.85
CA ALA A 310 -9.41 -21.81 8.00
C ALA A 310 -10.88 -21.36 8.07
N ASP A 311 -11.34 -20.80 9.19
CA ASP A 311 -12.71 -20.36 9.40
C ASP A 311 -13.10 -19.19 8.48
N VAL A 312 -14.00 -19.46 7.53
CA VAL A 312 -14.52 -18.47 6.58
C VAL A 312 -15.44 -17.47 7.27
N ASP A 313 -16.26 -17.93 8.23
CA ASP A 313 -17.23 -17.08 8.92
C ASP A 313 -16.51 -16.09 9.83
N PHE A 314 -15.48 -16.54 10.54
CA PHE A 314 -14.62 -15.65 11.35
C PHE A 314 -13.98 -14.55 10.48
N ARG A 315 -13.38 -14.91 9.34
CA ARG A 315 -12.80 -13.94 8.39
C ARG A 315 -13.83 -12.95 7.84
N ASN A 316 -15.03 -13.43 7.54
CA ASN A 316 -16.14 -12.58 7.06
C ASN A 316 -16.61 -11.62 8.14
N LEU A 317 -16.73 -12.06 9.40
CA LEU A 317 -17.10 -11.22 10.54
C LEU A 317 -16.07 -10.11 10.78
N LEU A 318 -14.77 -10.44 10.74
CA LEU A 318 -13.70 -9.46 10.85
C LEU A 318 -13.76 -8.43 9.72
N THR A 319 -13.87 -8.89 8.48
CA THR A 319 -13.94 -8.00 7.31
C THR A 319 -15.20 -7.13 7.36
N ALA A 320 -16.34 -7.66 7.81
CA ALA A 320 -17.57 -6.89 7.92
C ALA A 320 -17.48 -5.80 9.00
N ARG A 321 -16.83 -6.07 10.13
CA ARG A 321 -16.75 -5.14 11.27
C ARG A 321 -15.59 -4.16 11.18
N TRP A 322 -14.46 -4.60 10.64
CA TRP A 322 -13.16 -3.93 10.70
C TRP A 322 -12.50 -3.94 9.32
N SER A 323 -13.23 -3.43 8.32
CA SER A 323 -12.68 -3.18 6.98
C SER A 323 -12.01 -1.81 6.93
N GLY A 324 -10.78 -1.77 6.40
CA GLY A 324 -10.14 -0.53 5.98
C GLY A 324 -10.69 -0.01 4.65
N TYR A 325 -11.40 -0.84 3.89
CA TYR A 325 -11.99 -0.52 2.61
C TYR A 325 -13.42 -0.03 2.79
N GLN A 326 -13.74 1.12 2.22
CA GLN A 326 -15.07 1.71 2.27
C GLN A 326 -15.50 2.22 0.91
N ALA A 327 -16.65 1.76 0.44
CA ALA A 327 -17.27 2.24 -0.80
C ALA A 327 -17.57 3.76 -0.73
N GLY A 328 -17.63 4.38 -1.91
CA GLY A 328 -17.99 5.79 -2.07
C GLY A 328 -19.45 6.11 -1.74
#